data_AF-A0A8J3FUA7-F1
#
_entry.id   AF-A0A8J3FUA7-F1
#
_cell.length_a   1.000
_cell.length_b   1.000
_cell.length_c   1.000
_cell.angle_alpha   90.00
_cell.angle_beta   90.00
_cell.angle_gamma   90.00
#
_symmetry.space_group_name_H-M   'P 1'
#
loop_
_entity.id
_entity.type
_entity.pdbx_description
1 polymer ?
#
loop_
_entity_poly.entity_id
_entity_poly.type
_entity_poly.pdbx_seq_one_letter_code
_entity_poly.pdbx_strand_id
1 'polypeptide(L)'
;MPTPTFSSAGHQAEQRPAEDAQTCAAILDLLLPLRRAADPDTPNTPFAFPKQMQQLAAFVAAGEPILFTLPGFPCKSPNPAKVLGHLPDEAERQSLHFLDQMCAAVQQVYQPGASVVICSDGHVFSDIIGVPDEHVDAYSDELLDMIAREGLSRLSLFDLRNVLGDLSYDEKRHLVSERYAPTVTELREEVRMGGETLRLYRGITRFLVDDTDGWQGTKSALQRECRARAYQVVARSRAWGRLIAEHHPRSVRLSIHPQPAGSEKFGIRLLNPADTWTTPWHAVLVHREGEPGRLMRRVEAEALGEVVFVNGRPSYVKVLASVDDQSGSLNSAYAWF
;
A
#
# COMPACT_ATOMS: atom_id res chain seq x y z
N MET A 1 -6.32 7.19 -66.29
CA MET A 1 -5.68 7.70 -65.06
C MET A 1 -6.15 6.84 -63.90
N PRO A 2 -5.34 5.93 -63.33
CA PRO A 2 -5.73 5.23 -62.12
C PRO A 2 -5.56 6.18 -60.93
N THR A 3 -6.61 6.30 -60.12
CA THR A 3 -6.58 7.00 -58.83
C THR A 3 -5.64 6.27 -57.88
N PRO A 4 -4.70 6.96 -57.21
CA PRO A 4 -3.81 6.32 -56.25
C PRO A 4 -4.63 5.92 -55.01
N THR A 5 -4.71 4.62 -54.75
CA THR A 5 -5.16 4.08 -53.46
C THR A 5 -4.10 4.43 -52.42
N PHE A 6 -4.37 5.43 -51.58
CA PHE A 6 -3.58 5.70 -50.39
C PHE A 6 -3.64 4.49 -49.44
N SER A 7 -2.47 4.01 -49.05
CA SER A 7 -2.31 2.88 -48.12
C SER A 7 -2.82 3.26 -46.72
N SER A 8 -3.95 2.70 -46.30
CA SER A 8 -4.51 2.86 -44.95
C SER A 8 -3.64 2.25 -43.85
N ALA A 9 -2.70 1.37 -44.21
CA ALA A 9 -1.82 0.68 -43.28
C ALA A 9 -0.79 1.62 -42.62
N GLY A 10 -0.35 2.67 -43.32
CA GLY A 10 0.59 3.66 -42.75
C GLY A 10 -0.05 4.57 -41.70
N HIS A 11 -1.30 4.98 -41.92
CA HIS A 11 -2.05 5.80 -40.97
C HIS A 11 -2.43 5.03 -39.69
N GLN A 12 -2.82 3.75 -39.82
CA GLN A 12 -3.16 2.91 -38.66
C GLN A 12 -1.94 2.56 -37.79
N ALA A 13 -0.74 2.46 -38.39
CA ALA A 13 0.48 2.13 -37.67
C ALA A 13 1.01 3.31 -36.82
N GLU A 14 0.81 4.56 -37.27
CA GLU A 14 1.20 5.77 -36.52
C GLU A 14 0.14 6.21 -35.50
N GLN A 15 -1.14 5.85 -35.69
CA GLN A 15 -2.22 6.17 -34.76
C GLN A 15 -2.17 5.35 -33.46
N ARG A 16 -1.81 4.07 -33.55
CA ARG A 16 -1.82 3.16 -32.39
C ARG A 16 -0.88 3.61 -31.25
N PRO A 17 0.39 4.02 -31.49
CA PRO A 17 1.24 4.54 -30.42
C PRO A 17 0.70 5.80 -29.74
N ALA A 18 0.00 6.67 -30.48
CA ALA A 18 -0.61 7.87 -29.92
C ALA A 18 -1.83 7.54 -29.04
N GLU A 19 -2.67 6.60 -29.49
CA GLU A 19 -3.81 6.06 -28.74
C GLU A 19 -3.36 5.32 -27.47
N ASP A 20 -2.28 4.53 -27.55
CA ASP A 20 -1.70 3.83 -26.40
C ASP A 20 -1.20 4.82 -25.35
N ALA A 21 -0.49 5.88 -25.78
CA ALA A 21 -0.01 6.93 -24.90
C ALA A 21 -1.17 7.69 -24.22
N GLN A 22 -2.24 7.98 -24.96
CA GLN A 22 -3.43 8.62 -24.42
C GLN A 22 -4.15 7.72 -23.41
N THR A 23 -4.23 6.42 -23.67
CA THR A 23 -4.78 5.44 -22.74
C THR A 23 -3.96 5.36 -21.45
N CYS A 24 -2.62 5.30 -21.56
CA CYS A 24 -1.73 5.33 -20.40
C CYS A 24 -1.92 6.61 -19.57
N ALA A 25 -2.05 7.77 -20.22
CA ALA A 25 -2.29 9.03 -19.56
C ALA A 25 -3.64 9.03 -18.81
N ALA A 26 -4.70 8.55 -19.45
CA ALA A 26 -6.04 8.45 -18.84
C ALA A 26 -6.05 7.52 -17.62
N ILE A 27 -5.35 6.38 -17.68
CA ILE A 27 -5.18 5.50 -16.53
C ILE A 27 -4.47 6.23 -15.39
N LEU A 28 -3.38 6.94 -15.70
CA LEU A 28 -2.61 7.62 -14.68
C LEU A 28 -3.37 8.82 -14.07
N ASP A 29 -4.18 9.54 -14.86
CA ASP A 29 -5.09 10.58 -14.36
C ASP A 29 -6.09 10.04 -13.31
N LEU A 30 -6.52 8.78 -13.42
CA LEU A 30 -7.34 8.13 -12.39
C LEU A 30 -6.54 7.82 -11.11
N LEU A 31 -5.27 7.47 -11.23
CA LEU A 31 -4.42 7.08 -10.09
C LEU A 31 -3.85 8.29 -9.33
N LEU A 32 -3.64 9.41 -10.01
CA LEU A 32 -2.99 10.60 -9.46
C LEU A 32 -3.73 11.23 -8.26
N PRO A 33 -5.08 11.32 -8.23
CA PRO A 33 -5.80 11.74 -7.03
C PRO A 33 -5.57 10.83 -5.82
N LEU A 34 -5.32 9.54 -6.07
CA LEU A 34 -5.08 8.51 -5.06
C LEU A 34 -3.62 8.48 -4.58
N ARG A 35 -2.76 9.32 -5.18
CA ARG A 35 -1.32 9.33 -4.94
C ARG A 35 -0.99 9.70 -3.49
N ARG A 36 0.00 8.99 -2.96
CA ARG A 36 0.71 9.29 -1.72
C ARG A 36 2.06 9.94 -2.07
N ALA A 37 2.10 11.27 -2.08
CA ALA A 37 3.23 12.05 -2.58
C ALA A 37 4.27 12.35 -1.48
N ALA A 38 5.57 12.26 -1.82
CA ALA A 38 6.67 12.77 -0.98
C ALA A 38 7.02 14.24 -1.30
N ASP A 39 6.41 14.78 -2.36
CA ASP A 39 6.63 16.05 -3.04
C ASP A 39 5.25 16.62 -3.47
N PRO A 40 4.43 17.06 -2.50
CA PRO A 40 3.04 17.45 -2.74
C PRO A 40 2.90 18.64 -3.70
N ASP A 41 3.95 19.45 -3.85
CA ASP A 41 3.98 20.61 -4.75
C ASP A 41 4.21 20.22 -6.22
N THR A 42 4.62 18.98 -6.50
CA THR A 42 4.82 18.51 -7.88
C THR A 42 3.46 18.36 -8.57
N PRO A 43 3.25 18.92 -9.77
CA PRO A 43 2.01 18.77 -10.51
C PRO A 43 1.67 17.30 -10.75
N ASN A 44 0.44 16.93 -10.39
CA ASN A 44 -0.12 15.62 -10.69
C ASN A 44 -0.59 15.59 -12.15
N THR A 45 0.36 15.53 -13.08
CA THR A 45 0.09 15.31 -14.51
C THR A 45 0.78 14.02 -14.97
N PRO A 46 0.21 13.26 -15.92
CA PRO A 46 0.78 11.98 -16.33
C PRO A 46 2.25 12.07 -16.79
N PHE A 47 2.60 13.18 -17.45
CA PHE A 47 3.96 13.43 -17.95
C PHE A 47 5.01 13.63 -16.84
N ALA A 48 4.61 13.95 -15.61
CA ALA A 48 5.51 14.00 -14.46
C ALA A 48 5.92 12.59 -13.94
N PHE A 49 5.31 11.52 -14.47
CA PHE A 49 5.53 10.14 -14.04
C PHE A 49 5.94 9.24 -15.22
N PRO A 50 7.08 9.53 -15.87
CA PRO A 50 7.51 8.80 -17.07
C PRO A 50 7.74 7.31 -16.80
N LYS A 51 8.12 6.92 -15.57
CA LYS A 51 8.30 5.53 -15.17
C LYS A 51 7.00 4.74 -15.18
N GLN A 52 5.94 5.32 -14.62
CA GLN A 52 4.61 4.70 -14.62
C GLN A 52 4.03 4.68 -16.03
N MET A 53 4.20 5.74 -16.82
CA MET A 53 3.82 5.74 -18.24
C MET A 53 4.48 4.59 -19.01
N GLN A 54 5.79 4.38 -18.80
CA GLN A 54 6.52 3.27 -19.43
C GLN A 54 6.02 1.90 -18.96
N GLN A 55 5.79 1.72 -17.66
CA GLN A 55 5.27 0.46 -17.10
C GLN A 55 3.87 0.13 -17.64
N LEU A 56 2.99 1.14 -17.75
CA LEU A 56 1.64 1.00 -18.32
C LEU A 56 1.67 0.68 -19.82
N ALA A 57 2.53 1.36 -20.58
CA ALA A 57 2.63 1.18 -22.02
C ALA A 57 2.93 -0.28 -22.42
N ALA A 58 3.70 -1.01 -21.61
CA ALA A 58 3.98 -2.42 -21.86
C ALA A 58 2.72 -3.31 -21.83
N PHE A 59 1.71 -2.96 -21.02
CA PHE A 59 0.42 -3.67 -20.97
C PHE A 59 -0.52 -3.19 -22.05
N VAL A 60 -0.62 -1.86 -22.22
CA VAL A 60 -1.55 -1.24 -23.19
C VAL A 60 -1.21 -1.66 -24.61
N ALA A 61 0.08 -1.62 -25.00
CA ALA A 61 0.52 -2.06 -26.32
C ALA A 61 0.25 -3.56 -26.58
N ALA A 62 0.18 -4.36 -25.51
CA ALA A 62 -0.14 -5.79 -25.58
C ALA A 62 -1.65 -6.08 -25.51
N GLY A 63 -2.49 -5.10 -25.17
CA GLY A 63 -3.91 -5.29 -24.92
C GLY A 63 -4.22 -6.19 -23.71
N GLU A 64 -3.30 -6.26 -22.74
CA GLU A 64 -3.40 -7.16 -21.59
C GLU A 64 -3.82 -6.41 -20.32
N PRO A 65 -4.49 -7.08 -19.35
CA PRO A 65 -4.81 -6.48 -18.07
C PRO A 65 -3.57 -5.96 -17.35
N ILE A 66 -3.67 -4.77 -16.74
CA ILE A 66 -2.57 -4.18 -15.99
C ILE A 66 -2.40 -4.93 -14.66
N LEU A 67 -1.18 -5.37 -14.39
CA LEU A 67 -0.83 -5.98 -13.11
C LEU A 67 -0.16 -4.95 -12.20
N PHE A 68 -0.79 -4.62 -11.09
CA PHE A 68 -0.18 -3.86 -10.01
C PHE A 68 0.41 -4.79 -8.96
N THR A 69 1.59 -4.47 -8.43
CA THR A 69 2.13 -5.14 -7.23
C THR A 69 2.20 -4.16 -6.07
N LEU A 70 1.71 -4.56 -4.90
CA LEU A 70 1.62 -3.69 -3.72
C LEU A 70 2.17 -4.40 -2.47
N PRO A 71 3.41 -4.11 -2.05
CA PRO A 71 3.90 -4.53 -0.75
C PRO A 71 3.12 -3.84 0.37
N GLY A 72 2.59 -4.63 1.29
CA GLY A 72 1.80 -4.18 2.42
C GLY A 72 0.88 -5.27 2.94
N PHE A 73 0.05 -4.94 3.93
CA PHE A 73 -0.77 -5.90 4.68
C PHE A 73 0.08 -7.02 5.32
N PRO A 74 1.11 -6.68 6.12
CA PRO A 74 1.98 -7.67 6.76
C PRO A 74 1.27 -8.44 7.88
N CYS A 75 0.81 -7.70 8.87
CA CYS A 75 0.16 -8.12 10.10
C CYS A 75 -0.24 -6.85 10.86
N LYS A 76 -1.15 -6.95 11.84
CA LYS A 76 -1.43 -5.84 12.76
C LYS A 76 -0.20 -5.48 13.61
N SER A 77 -0.09 -4.20 13.99
CA SER A 77 0.93 -3.70 14.92
C SER A 77 0.95 -4.53 16.22
N PRO A 78 2.14 -4.85 16.78
CA PRO A 78 2.24 -5.52 18.07
C PRO A 78 1.84 -4.60 19.24
N ASN A 79 1.66 -3.30 19.01
CA ASN A 79 1.26 -2.35 20.03
C ASN A 79 -0.27 -2.36 20.22
N PRO A 80 -0.80 -2.87 21.35
CA PRO A 80 -2.25 -2.95 21.59
C PRO A 80 -2.91 -1.58 21.69
N ALA A 81 -2.16 -0.49 21.92
CA ALA A 81 -2.69 0.87 21.91
C ALA A 81 -3.03 1.38 20.50
N LYS A 82 -2.58 0.69 19.45
CA LYS A 82 -2.77 1.09 18.05
C LYS A 82 -3.90 0.35 17.35
N VAL A 83 -4.17 -0.90 17.71
CA VAL A 83 -5.03 -1.83 16.96
C VAL A 83 -6.01 -2.60 17.86
N LEU A 84 -7.12 -3.08 17.31
CA LEU A 84 -8.16 -3.81 18.06
C LEU A 84 -7.80 -5.28 18.37
N GLY A 85 -6.92 -5.87 17.56
CA GLY A 85 -6.49 -7.26 17.67
C GLY A 85 -5.40 -7.57 16.65
N HIS A 86 -5.08 -8.86 16.47
CA HIS A 86 -4.06 -9.29 15.50
C HIS A 86 -4.62 -9.63 14.11
N LEU A 87 -5.95 -9.76 13.96
CA LEU A 87 -6.62 -10.04 12.69
C LEU A 87 -6.96 -8.75 11.93
N PRO A 88 -7.12 -8.80 10.59
CA PRO A 88 -7.70 -7.72 9.80
C PRO A 88 -9.07 -7.29 10.34
N ASP A 89 -9.32 -5.98 10.34
CA ASP A 89 -10.58 -5.40 10.80
C ASP A 89 -11.21 -4.49 9.71
N GLU A 90 -12.13 -3.59 10.07
CA GLU A 90 -12.82 -2.75 9.09
C GLU A 90 -11.84 -1.84 8.33
N ALA A 91 -10.69 -1.49 8.92
CA ALA A 91 -9.67 -0.69 8.25
C ALA A 91 -9.11 -1.42 7.03
N GLU A 92 -8.72 -2.69 7.17
CA GLU A 92 -8.28 -3.51 6.04
C GLU A 92 -9.40 -3.71 5.03
N ARG A 93 -10.62 -4.00 5.50
CA ARG A 93 -11.77 -4.22 4.62
C ARG A 93 -12.00 -3.03 3.68
N GLN A 94 -12.04 -1.81 4.21
CA GLN A 94 -12.20 -0.61 3.40
C GLN A 94 -11.02 -0.38 2.46
N SER A 95 -9.81 -0.73 2.87
CA SER A 95 -8.65 -0.64 2.00
C SER A 95 -8.65 -1.62 0.84
N LEU A 96 -9.13 -2.84 1.05
CA LEU A 96 -9.28 -3.82 -0.02
C LEU A 96 -10.37 -3.35 -1.01
N HIS A 97 -11.52 -2.89 -0.51
CA HIS A 97 -12.56 -2.29 -1.35
C HIS A 97 -12.04 -1.11 -2.17
N PHE A 98 -11.24 -0.23 -1.56
CA PHE A 98 -10.62 0.89 -2.25
C PHE A 98 -9.71 0.44 -3.41
N LEU A 99 -8.89 -0.60 -3.19
CA LEU A 99 -8.01 -1.15 -4.23
C LEU A 99 -8.79 -1.84 -5.36
N ASP A 100 -9.85 -2.61 -5.03
CA ASP A 100 -10.70 -3.25 -6.04
C ASP A 100 -11.44 -2.21 -6.89
N GLN A 101 -11.99 -1.16 -6.25
CA GLN A 101 -12.63 -0.03 -6.91
C GLN A 101 -11.66 0.74 -7.82
N MET A 102 -10.42 0.93 -7.39
CA MET A 102 -9.37 1.52 -8.24
C MET A 102 -9.19 0.69 -9.51
N CYS A 103 -9.10 -0.63 -9.41
CA CYS A 103 -8.98 -1.51 -10.58
C CYS A 103 -10.25 -1.50 -11.45
N ALA A 104 -11.43 -1.42 -10.85
CA ALA A 104 -12.70 -1.28 -11.58
C ALA A 104 -12.77 0.05 -12.35
N ALA A 105 -12.27 1.15 -11.77
CA ALA A 105 -12.18 2.45 -12.43
C ALA A 105 -11.21 2.41 -13.62
N VAL A 106 -10.06 1.76 -13.48
CA VAL A 106 -9.12 1.54 -14.61
C VAL A 106 -9.81 0.80 -15.76
N GLN A 107 -10.66 -0.20 -15.46
CA GLN A 107 -11.39 -0.95 -16.48
C GLN A 107 -12.36 -0.08 -17.30
N GLN A 108 -12.87 1.02 -16.75
CA GLN A 108 -13.75 1.94 -17.48
C GLN A 108 -13.02 2.70 -18.59
N VAL A 109 -11.72 2.97 -18.42
CA VAL A 109 -10.90 3.68 -19.43
C VAL A 109 -10.02 2.76 -20.26
N TYR A 110 -9.77 1.53 -19.77
CA TYR A 110 -8.97 0.53 -20.44
C TYR A 110 -9.63 -0.85 -20.30
N GLN A 111 -10.29 -1.31 -21.38
CA GLN A 111 -11.17 -2.49 -21.37
C GLN A 111 -10.57 -3.78 -20.76
N PRO A 112 -9.30 -4.14 -21.01
CA PRO A 112 -8.68 -5.30 -20.36
C PRO A 112 -8.63 -5.20 -18.83
N GLY A 113 -8.73 -4.00 -18.28
CA GLY A 113 -8.81 -3.75 -16.85
C GLY A 113 -7.48 -3.88 -16.12
N ALA A 114 -7.56 -4.09 -14.81
CA ALA A 114 -6.41 -4.22 -13.94
C ALA A 114 -6.68 -5.15 -12.76
N SER A 115 -5.60 -5.61 -12.13
CA SER A 115 -5.61 -6.37 -10.88
C SER A 115 -4.46 -5.92 -9.97
N VAL A 116 -4.60 -6.16 -8.66
CA VAL A 116 -3.55 -5.91 -7.66
C VAL A 116 -3.15 -7.23 -7.02
N VAL A 117 -1.87 -7.54 -7.08
CA VAL A 117 -1.24 -8.54 -6.23
C VAL A 117 -0.74 -7.84 -4.97
N ILE A 118 -1.39 -8.10 -3.86
CA ILE A 118 -0.95 -7.67 -2.53
C ILE A 118 0.23 -8.57 -2.15
N CYS A 119 1.41 -7.99 -2.05
CA CYS A 119 2.64 -8.71 -1.73
C CYS A 119 2.91 -8.63 -0.23
N SER A 120 2.23 -9.45 0.57
CA SER A 120 2.34 -9.40 2.03
C SER A 120 3.78 -9.65 2.49
N ASP A 121 4.27 -8.74 3.32
CA ASP A 121 5.63 -8.71 3.82
C ASP A 121 5.72 -9.11 5.30
N GLY A 122 4.66 -9.68 5.88
CA GLY A 122 4.61 -10.06 7.29
C GLY A 122 5.72 -11.04 7.69
N HIS A 123 5.79 -12.20 7.02
CA HIS A 123 6.81 -13.22 7.32
C HIS A 123 8.24 -12.79 6.97
N VAL A 124 8.39 -11.76 6.12
CA VAL A 124 9.69 -11.16 5.84
C VAL A 124 10.22 -10.41 7.07
N PHE A 125 9.36 -9.86 7.93
CA PHE A 125 9.75 -8.97 9.02
C PHE A 125 9.39 -9.45 10.43
N SER A 126 8.53 -10.46 10.57
CA SER A 126 7.88 -10.89 11.82
C SER A 126 8.81 -10.96 13.04
N ASP A 127 9.95 -11.63 12.91
CA ASP A 127 11.02 -11.71 13.92
C ASP A 127 11.66 -10.35 14.28
N ILE A 128 11.84 -9.43 13.33
CA ILE A 128 12.45 -8.10 13.57
C ILE A 128 11.44 -7.16 14.27
N ILE A 129 10.16 -7.29 13.93
CA ILE A 129 9.07 -6.47 14.49
C ILE A 129 8.45 -7.09 15.75
N GLY A 130 8.84 -8.31 16.13
CA GLY A 130 8.37 -8.97 17.35
C GLY A 130 6.94 -9.48 17.26
N VAL A 131 6.48 -9.88 16.07
CA VAL A 131 5.18 -10.50 15.85
C VAL A 131 5.38 -11.99 15.58
N PRO A 132 4.71 -12.90 16.30
CA PRO A 132 4.79 -14.34 16.03
C PRO A 132 4.35 -14.68 14.60
N ASP A 133 5.04 -15.61 13.94
CA ASP A 133 4.67 -16.03 12.57
C ASP A 133 3.23 -16.58 12.52
N GLU A 134 2.73 -17.22 13.58
CA GLU A 134 1.33 -17.68 13.67
C GLU A 134 0.30 -16.53 13.61
N HIS A 135 0.64 -15.34 14.12
CA HIS A 135 -0.23 -14.17 13.99
C HIS A 135 -0.21 -13.62 12.56
N VAL A 136 0.92 -13.74 11.87
CA VAL A 136 1.05 -13.37 10.46
C VAL A 136 0.22 -14.32 9.59
N ASP A 137 0.33 -15.64 9.83
CA ASP A 137 -0.50 -16.65 9.16
C ASP A 137 -1.99 -16.35 9.34
N ALA A 138 -2.43 -16.18 10.59
CA ALA A 138 -3.82 -15.87 10.91
C ALA A 138 -4.30 -14.56 10.25
N TYR A 139 -3.42 -13.54 10.17
CA TYR A 139 -3.75 -12.29 9.50
C TYR A 139 -3.90 -12.48 7.98
N SER A 140 -2.95 -13.17 7.33
CA SER A 140 -2.96 -13.42 5.89
C SER A 140 -4.14 -14.30 5.48
N ASP A 141 -4.47 -15.31 6.28
CA ASP A 141 -5.58 -16.22 6.02
C ASP A 141 -6.93 -15.50 6.15
N GLU A 142 -7.13 -14.69 7.20
CA GLU A 142 -8.34 -13.87 7.31
C GLU A 142 -8.41 -12.79 6.21
N LEU A 143 -7.28 -12.25 5.75
CA LEU A 143 -7.26 -11.29 4.64
C LEU A 143 -7.76 -11.95 3.34
N LEU A 144 -7.34 -13.19 3.07
CA LEU A 144 -7.83 -13.97 1.93
C LEU A 144 -9.31 -14.31 2.07
N ASP A 145 -9.75 -14.74 3.25
CA ASP A 145 -11.15 -15.01 3.54
C ASP A 145 -12.01 -13.75 3.36
N MET A 146 -11.51 -12.59 3.78
CA MET A 146 -12.17 -11.29 3.59
C MET A 146 -12.28 -10.92 2.12
N ILE A 147 -11.22 -11.08 1.32
CA ILE A 147 -11.24 -10.86 -0.14
C ILE A 147 -12.31 -11.74 -0.80
N ALA A 148 -12.36 -13.02 -0.44
CA ALA A 148 -13.34 -13.96 -0.98
C ALA A 148 -14.77 -13.63 -0.56
N ARG A 149 -14.99 -13.35 0.73
CA ARG A 149 -16.30 -13.02 1.32
C ARG A 149 -16.91 -11.76 0.74
N GLU A 150 -16.08 -10.75 0.45
CA GLU A 150 -16.49 -9.47 -0.13
C GLU A 150 -16.54 -9.49 -1.67
N GLY A 151 -16.14 -10.59 -2.32
CA GLY A 151 -16.19 -10.73 -3.78
C GLY A 151 -15.18 -9.86 -4.54
N LEU A 152 -14.05 -9.51 -3.92
CA LEU A 152 -13.04 -8.57 -4.45
C LEU A 152 -12.13 -9.26 -5.48
N SER A 153 -12.72 -9.60 -6.63
CA SER A 153 -12.12 -10.47 -7.65
C SER A 153 -10.90 -9.89 -8.38
N ARG A 154 -10.56 -8.60 -8.20
CA ARG A 154 -9.33 -7.99 -8.77
C ARG A 154 -8.13 -8.06 -7.84
N LEU A 155 -8.28 -8.66 -6.66
CA LEU A 155 -7.23 -8.74 -5.65
C LEU A 155 -6.75 -10.18 -5.46
N SER A 156 -5.45 -10.35 -5.30
CA SER A 156 -4.83 -11.62 -4.91
C SER A 156 -3.69 -11.38 -3.93
N LEU A 157 -3.29 -12.42 -3.17
CA LEU A 157 -2.17 -12.36 -2.24
C LEU A 157 -0.93 -13.06 -2.82
N PHE A 158 0.25 -12.53 -2.50
CA PHE A 158 1.55 -13.12 -2.74
C PHE A 158 2.44 -12.94 -1.51
N ASP A 159 2.91 -14.02 -0.91
CA ASP A 159 3.73 -14.03 0.29
C ASP A 159 4.87 -15.07 0.21
N LEU A 160 5.64 -15.24 1.29
CA LEU A 160 6.73 -16.21 1.34
C LEU A 160 6.27 -17.68 1.25
N ARG A 161 5.02 -17.99 1.59
CA ARG A 161 4.43 -19.33 1.45
C ARG A 161 4.26 -19.65 -0.03
N ASN A 162 3.88 -18.67 -0.86
CA ASN A 162 3.80 -18.85 -2.32
C ASN A 162 5.15 -19.09 -2.99
N VAL A 163 6.24 -18.52 -2.45
CA VAL A 163 7.58 -18.61 -3.06
C VAL A 163 8.34 -19.86 -2.63
N LEU A 164 8.31 -20.18 -1.34
CA LEU A 164 9.21 -21.16 -0.73
C LEU A 164 8.47 -22.32 -0.04
N GLY A 165 7.16 -22.43 -0.22
CA GLY A 165 6.36 -23.59 0.18
C GLY A 165 6.45 -23.91 1.68
N ASP A 166 6.77 -25.16 2.00
CA ASP A 166 6.70 -25.72 3.37
C ASP A 166 7.95 -25.47 4.23
N LEU A 167 8.95 -24.74 3.73
CA LEU A 167 10.13 -24.39 4.54
C LEU A 167 9.74 -23.61 5.80
N SER A 168 10.54 -23.73 6.85
CA SER A 168 10.34 -22.92 8.06
C SER A 168 10.51 -21.43 7.74
N TYR A 169 9.84 -20.55 8.48
CA TYR A 169 9.93 -19.12 8.21
C TYR A 169 11.34 -18.55 8.41
N ASP A 170 12.13 -19.13 9.32
CA ASP A 170 13.54 -18.75 9.49
C ASP A 170 14.38 -19.11 8.27
N GLU A 171 14.20 -20.32 7.71
CA GLU A 171 14.87 -20.72 6.46
C GLU A 171 14.43 -19.85 5.29
N LYS A 172 13.13 -19.55 5.19
CA LYS A 172 12.59 -18.64 4.17
C LYS A 172 13.24 -17.27 4.25
N ARG A 173 13.27 -16.65 5.44
CA ARG A 173 13.93 -15.36 5.68
C ARG A 173 15.42 -15.40 5.36
N HIS A 174 16.10 -16.49 5.72
CA HIS A 174 17.51 -16.69 5.45
C HIS A 174 17.80 -16.71 3.95
N LEU A 175 17.13 -17.58 3.18
CA LEU A 175 17.32 -17.73 1.73
C LEU A 175 17.05 -16.42 0.97
N VAL A 176 15.96 -15.72 1.33
CA VAL A 176 15.61 -14.43 0.72
C VAL A 176 16.66 -13.36 1.04
N SER A 177 17.13 -13.33 2.29
CA SER A 177 18.13 -12.35 2.71
C SER A 177 19.48 -12.61 2.07
N GLU A 178 19.93 -13.87 2.04
CA GLU A 178 21.20 -14.27 1.41
C GLU A 178 21.23 -13.89 -0.07
N ARG A 179 20.14 -14.15 -0.79
CA ARG A 179 20.08 -13.92 -2.23
C ARG A 179 19.90 -12.44 -2.60
N TYR A 180 19.14 -11.67 -1.81
CA TYR A 180 18.68 -10.35 -2.26
C TYR A 180 18.93 -9.20 -1.30
N ALA A 181 19.27 -9.41 -0.02
CA ALA A 181 19.44 -8.30 0.90
C ALA A 181 20.81 -7.62 0.71
N PRO A 182 20.86 -6.27 0.66
CA PRO A 182 22.13 -5.58 0.82
C PRO A 182 22.67 -5.76 2.25
N THR A 183 23.98 -5.67 2.39
CA THR A 183 24.64 -5.69 3.68
C THR A 183 24.32 -4.43 4.49
N VAL A 184 24.40 -4.52 5.81
CA VAL A 184 24.22 -3.36 6.70
C VAL A 184 25.30 -2.29 6.45
N THR A 185 26.49 -2.69 6.01
CA THR A 185 27.58 -1.76 5.68
C THR A 185 27.21 -0.90 4.48
N GLU A 186 26.77 -1.51 3.37
CA GLU A 186 26.30 -0.78 2.18
C GLU A 186 25.14 0.16 2.54
N LEU A 187 24.17 -0.32 3.33
CA LEU A 187 23.05 0.52 3.74
C LEU A 187 23.50 1.73 4.59
N ARG A 188 24.50 1.58 5.46
CA ARG A 188 25.03 2.70 6.24
C ARG A 188 25.69 3.75 5.35
N GLU A 189 26.40 3.32 4.31
CA GLU A 189 27.01 4.23 3.33
C GLU A 189 25.93 4.98 2.56
N GLU A 190 24.93 4.29 2.03
CA GLU A 190 23.82 4.94 1.32
C GLU A 190 23.02 5.91 2.21
N VAL A 191 22.75 5.54 3.47
CA VAL A 191 22.07 6.42 4.42
C VAL A 191 22.87 7.71 4.66
N ARG A 192 24.20 7.66 4.66
CA ARG A 192 25.06 8.86 4.74
C ARG A 192 24.99 9.71 3.48
N MET A 193 24.85 9.08 2.31
CA MET A 193 24.67 9.77 1.03
C MET A 193 23.28 10.42 0.88
N GLY A 194 22.30 10.03 1.70
CA GLY A 194 20.99 10.63 1.74
C GLY A 194 19.96 9.95 0.82
N GLY A 195 19.11 10.74 0.17
CA GLY A 195 18.13 10.24 -0.80
C GLY A 195 17.02 9.33 -0.24
N GLU A 196 16.58 8.37 -1.05
CA GLU A 196 15.48 7.44 -0.71
C GLU A 196 15.82 6.56 0.49
N THR A 197 17.03 6.00 0.55
CA THR A 197 17.45 5.10 1.63
C THR A 197 17.39 5.78 2.99
N LEU A 198 17.86 7.03 3.09
CA LEU A 198 17.76 7.81 4.34
C LEU A 198 16.31 8.08 4.74
N ARG A 199 15.43 8.43 3.79
CA ARG A 199 14.00 8.64 4.08
C ARG A 199 13.33 7.37 4.57
N LEU A 200 13.58 6.24 3.91
CA LEU A 200 13.05 4.93 4.29
C LEU A 200 13.56 4.52 5.68
N TYR A 201 14.86 4.62 5.93
CA TYR A 201 15.48 4.34 7.23
C TYR A 201 14.88 5.18 8.37
N ARG A 202 14.69 6.49 8.15
CA ARG A 202 14.04 7.39 9.13
C ARG A 202 12.58 7.02 9.37
N GLY A 203 11.84 6.72 8.30
CA GLY A 203 10.46 6.25 8.38
C GLY A 203 10.34 5.00 9.23
N ILE A 204 11.09 3.95 8.88
CA ILE A 204 11.13 2.67 9.61
C ILE A 204 11.55 2.87 11.07
N THR A 205 12.58 3.67 11.34
CA THR A 205 13.01 3.94 12.72
C THR A 205 11.86 4.51 13.55
N ARG A 206 11.11 5.48 12.99
CA ARG A 206 9.94 6.06 13.65
C ARG A 206 8.84 5.02 13.87
N PHE A 207 8.57 4.16 12.89
CA PHE A 207 7.58 3.08 13.02
C PHE A 207 7.97 2.09 14.13
N LEU A 208 9.21 1.59 14.14
CA LEU A 208 9.69 0.66 15.17
C LEU A 208 9.62 1.25 16.58
N VAL A 209 9.94 2.54 16.75
CA VAL A 209 9.80 3.22 18.05
C VAL A 209 8.34 3.30 18.47
N ASP A 210 7.44 3.57 17.53
CA ASP A 210 6.01 3.74 17.79
C ASP A 210 5.26 2.42 18.06
N ASP A 211 5.73 1.33 17.45
CA ASP A 211 5.20 -0.02 17.66
C ASP A 211 5.78 -0.72 18.89
N THR A 212 6.82 -0.16 19.51
CA THR A 212 7.36 -0.75 20.75
C THR A 212 6.48 -0.35 21.93
N ASP A 213 5.76 -1.33 22.48
CA ASP A 213 5.04 -1.21 23.74
C ASP A 213 5.86 -1.78 24.92
N GLY A 214 5.60 -1.31 26.14
CA GLY A 214 6.16 -1.90 27.37
C GLY A 214 7.69 -1.77 27.58
N TRP A 215 8.38 -0.88 26.86
CA TRP A 215 9.83 -0.68 26.99
C TRP A 215 10.23 -0.20 28.40
N GLN A 216 11.09 -0.96 29.08
CA GLN A 216 11.54 -0.68 30.46
C GLN A 216 12.77 0.24 30.56
N GLY A 217 13.46 0.49 29.44
CA GLY A 217 14.66 1.33 29.42
C GLY A 217 14.38 2.81 29.16
N THR A 218 15.44 3.59 28.91
CA THR A 218 15.27 5.00 28.52
C THR A 218 14.79 5.14 27.07
N LYS A 219 14.10 6.24 26.76
CA LYS A 219 13.70 6.59 25.39
C LYS A 219 14.88 6.63 24.42
N SER A 220 16.04 7.10 24.88
CA SER A 220 17.27 7.14 24.08
C SER A 220 17.83 5.75 23.78
N ALA A 221 17.71 4.82 24.73
CA ALA A 221 18.10 3.42 24.51
C ALA A 221 17.17 2.75 23.48
N LEU A 222 15.86 2.95 23.59
CA LEU A 222 14.87 2.47 22.61
C LEU A 222 15.20 3.00 21.21
N GLN A 223 15.38 4.32 21.07
CA GLN A 223 15.72 4.92 19.78
C GLN A 223 17.03 4.38 19.19
N ARG A 224 18.01 3.99 20.02
CA ARG A 224 19.27 3.42 19.55
C ARG A 224 19.05 1.99 19.04
N GLU A 225 18.27 1.19 19.75
CA GLU A 225 17.93 -0.17 19.34
C GLU A 225 17.09 -0.19 18.06
N CYS A 226 16.04 0.62 17.98
CA CYS A 226 15.22 0.73 16.79
C CYS A 226 16.02 1.22 15.58
N ARG A 227 17.00 2.11 15.77
CA ARG A 227 17.93 2.52 14.71
C ARG A 227 18.80 1.37 14.21
N ALA A 228 19.26 0.49 15.10
CA ALA A 228 20.02 -0.69 14.71
C ALA A 228 19.14 -1.68 13.92
N ARG A 229 17.94 -1.99 14.44
CA ARG A 229 16.96 -2.87 13.78
C ARG A 229 16.46 -2.31 12.44
N ALA A 230 16.34 -0.99 12.31
CA ALA A 230 15.87 -0.35 11.08
C ALA A 230 16.73 -0.71 9.85
N TYR A 231 18.04 -0.93 10.01
CA TYR A 231 18.88 -1.40 8.90
C TYR A 231 18.47 -2.79 8.41
N GLN A 232 18.12 -3.71 9.31
CA GLN A 232 17.66 -5.05 8.95
C GLN A 232 16.32 -4.99 8.22
N VAL A 233 15.38 -4.16 8.67
CA VAL A 233 14.11 -3.94 7.99
C VAL A 233 14.32 -3.34 6.59
N VAL A 234 15.20 -2.35 6.44
CA VAL A 234 15.54 -1.79 5.11
C VAL A 234 16.14 -2.87 4.20
N ALA A 235 17.06 -3.69 4.72
CA ALA A 235 17.70 -4.76 3.96
C ALA A 235 16.66 -5.78 3.46
N ARG A 236 15.77 -6.22 4.34
CA ARG A 236 14.72 -7.19 3.99
C ARG A 236 13.61 -6.59 3.12
N SER A 237 13.29 -5.30 3.27
CA SER A 237 12.38 -4.60 2.37
C SER A 237 12.91 -4.56 0.93
N ARG A 238 14.23 -4.37 0.76
CA ARG A 238 14.87 -4.45 -0.55
C ARG A 238 14.91 -5.88 -1.08
N ALA A 239 15.21 -6.85 -0.22
CA ALA A 239 15.20 -8.26 -0.58
C ALA A 239 13.81 -8.68 -1.11
N TRP A 240 12.76 -8.33 -0.38
CA TRP A 240 11.37 -8.56 -0.78
C TRP A 240 11.01 -7.85 -2.08
N GLY A 241 11.44 -6.58 -2.23
CA GLY A 241 11.26 -5.84 -3.47
C GLY A 241 11.88 -6.52 -4.69
N ARG A 242 13.09 -7.06 -4.56
CA ARG A 242 13.78 -7.80 -5.63
C ARG A 242 13.10 -9.14 -5.92
N LEU A 243 12.71 -9.88 -4.89
CA LEU A 243 12.00 -11.13 -5.05
C LEU A 243 10.65 -10.93 -5.78
N ILE A 244 9.89 -9.90 -5.42
CA ILE A 244 8.66 -9.57 -6.15
C ILE A 244 8.95 -9.21 -7.60
N ALA A 245 10.01 -8.44 -7.88
CA ALA A 245 10.40 -8.11 -9.25
C ALA A 245 10.82 -9.34 -10.06
N GLU A 246 11.37 -10.38 -9.42
CA GLU A 246 11.68 -11.65 -10.09
C GLU A 246 10.41 -12.44 -10.46
N HIS A 247 9.41 -12.48 -9.58
CA HIS A 247 8.15 -13.20 -9.81
C HIS A 247 7.13 -12.41 -10.65
N HIS A 248 7.19 -11.08 -10.60
CA HIS A 248 6.28 -10.17 -11.31
C HIS A 248 7.08 -9.10 -12.09
N PRO A 249 7.92 -9.52 -13.06
CA PRO A 249 8.87 -8.64 -13.76
C PRO A 249 8.19 -7.58 -14.62
N ARG A 250 6.96 -7.85 -15.04
CA ARG A 250 6.09 -6.89 -15.73
C ARG A 250 4.94 -6.56 -14.80
N SER A 251 5.10 -5.51 -14.00
CA SER A 251 4.06 -4.95 -13.14
C SER A 251 4.26 -3.45 -12.96
N VAL A 252 3.18 -2.73 -12.66
CA VAL A 252 3.24 -1.36 -12.16
C VAL A 252 3.43 -1.42 -10.65
N ARG A 253 4.56 -0.91 -10.17
CA ARG A 253 4.97 -1.08 -8.78
C ARG A 253 4.31 -0.04 -7.87
N LEU A 254 3.29 -0.44 -7.12
CA LEU A 254 2.69 0.42 -6.09
C LEU A 254 3.52 0.40 -4.80
N SER A 255 3.31 1.40 -3.94
CA SER A 255 3.91 1.48 -2.62
C SER A 255 2.97 2.15 -1.62
N ILE A 256 2.91 1.61 -0.41
CA ILE A 256 2.26 2.26 0.72
C ILE A 256 3.11 3.39 1.30
N HIS A 257 4.35 3.61 0.86
CA HIS A 257 5.16 4.74 1.31
C HIS A 257 5.03 5.92 0.34
N PRO A 258 5.16 7.16 0.82
CA PRO A 258 5.21 8.32 -0.07
C PRO A 258 6.35 8.20 -1.08
N GLN A 259 6.04 8.46 -2.35
CA GLN A 259 7.02 8.41 -3.44
C GLN A 259 7.08 9.76 -4.18
N PRO A 260 8.29 10.27 -4.49
CA PRO A 260 8.43 11.43 -5.34
C PRO A 260 8.07 11.11 -6.80
N ALA A 261 7.76 12.13 -7.59
CA ALA A 261 7.69 11.99 -9.03
C ALA A 261 9.03 11.46 -9.60
N GLY A 262 8.95 10.66 -10.66
CA GLY A 262 10.12 9.99 -11.26
C GLY A 262 10.62 8.73 -10.53
N SER A 263 10.03 8.37 -9.38
CA SER A 263 10.30 7.08 -8.72
C SER A 263 9.78 5.91 -9.57
N GLU A 264 10.47 4.77 -9.55
CA GLU A 264 9.97 3.51 -10.13
C GLU A 264 8.69 3.02 -9.42
N LYS A 265 8.51 3.44 -8.16
CA LYS A 265 7.37 3.08 -7.32
C LYS A 265 6.33 4.20 -7.33
N PHE A 266 5.07 3.85 -7.49
CA PHE A 266 3.94 4.78 -7.35
C PHE A 266 3.37 4.70 -5.94
N GLY A 267 3.53 5.76 -5.15
CA GLY A 267 2.94 5.85 -3.82
C GLY A 267 1.41 5.92 -3.93
N ILE A 268 0.69 4.99 -3.32
CA ILE A 268 -0.78 4.92 -3.32
C ILE A 268 -1.31 5.04 -1.89
N ARG A 269 -2.45 5.71 -1.73
CA ARG A 269 -3.22 5.67 -0.48
C ARG A 269 -3.96 4.34 -0.38
N LEU A 270 -4.43 4.02 0.82
CA LEU A 270 -5.25 2.82 1.06
C LEU A 270 -6.67 3.16 1.50
N LEU A 271 -6.95 4.42 1.81
CA LEU A 271 -8.27 4.90 2.22
C LEU A 271 -8.46 6.33 1.74
N ASN A 272 -9.71 6.74 1.59
CA ASN A 272 -10.13 8.10 1.32
C ASN A 272 -11.00 8.59 2.50
N PRO A 273 -10.73 9.75 3.15
CA PRO A 273 -9.72 10.78 2.89
C PRO A 273 -8.50 10.80 3.85
N ALA A 274 -7.47 11.53 3.38
CA ALA A 274 -6.42 12.27 4.07
C ALA A 274 -5.61 11.70 5.26
N ASP A 275 -5.43 10.39 5.43
CA ASP A 275 -4.25 9.93 6.19
C ASP A 275 -3.07 9.61 5.24
N THR A 276 -2.13 10.55 5.18
CA THR A 276 -0.93 10.45 4.34
C THR A 276 0.15 9.56 4.95
N TRP A 277 0.01 9.13 6.22
CA TRP A 277 1.06 8.41 6.94
C TRP A 277 0.65 7.05 7.50
N THR A 278 -0.59 6.89 7.93
CA THR A 278 -1.06 5.68 8.60
C THR A 278 -1.49 4.62 7.60
N THR A 279 -1.24 3.35 7.93
CA THR A 279 -1.76 2.20 7.19
C THR A 279 -2.76 1.44 8.07
N PRO A 280 -3.69 0.68 7.47
CA PRO A 280 -4.76 -0.03 8.20
C PRO A 280 -4.27 -0.91 9.34
N TRP A 281 -3.09 -1.50 9.18
CA TRP A 281 -2.51 -2.39 10.17
C TRP A 281 -1.81 -1.69 11.35
N HIS A 282 -1.73 -0.36 11.35
CA HIS A 282 -1.16 0.44 12.44
C HIS A 282 -2.21 1.31 13.15
N ALA A 283 -3.50 1.08 12.89
CA ALA A 283 -4.59 1.91 13.38
C ALA A 283 -5.91 1.13 13.44
N VAL A 284 -6.93 1.83 13.92
CA VAL A 284 -8.33 1.40 13.87
C VAL A 284 -9.11 2.39 13.00
N LEU A 285 -10.14 1.90 12.32
CA LEU A 285 -11.07 2.78 11.65
C LEU A 285 -11.98 3.46 12.70
N VAL A 286 -12.16 4.76 12.57
CA VAL A 286 -13.11 5.57 13.31
C VAL A 286 -14.20 6.05 12.37
N HIS A 287 -15.43 5.67 12.67
CA HIS A 287 -16.61 6.03 11.91
C HIS A 287 -17.46 7.05 12.66
N ARG A 288 -17.82 8.14 11.98
CA ARG A 288 -18.78 9.12 12.43
C ARG A 288 -19.85 9.27 11.35
N GLU A 289 -21.09 9.35 11.77
CA GLU A 289 -22.23 9.49 10.86
C GLU A 289 -22.07 10.76 10.00
N GLY A 290 -22.27 10.61 8.68
CA GLY A 290 -22.14 11.71 7.71
C GLY A 290 -20.71 12.09 7.34
N GLU A 291 -19.68 11.51 7.97
CA GLU A 291 -18.28 11.76 7.66
C GLU A 291 -17.60 10.50 7.08
N PRO A 292 -16.61 10.66 6.18
CA PRO A 292 -15.77 9.54 5.79
C PRO A 292 -15.00 8.94 6.97
N GLY A 293 -14.74 7.63 6.90
CA GLY A 293 -13.93 6.95 7.91
C GLY A 293 -12.50 7.49 7.97
N ARG A 294 -11.92 7.52 9.17
CA ARG A 294 -10.53 7.96 9.41
C ARG A 294 -9.76 6.93 10.23
N LEU A 295 -8.46 6.83 9.99
CA LEU A 295 -7.58 5.99 10.79
C LEU A 295 -7.07 6.74 12.01
N MET A 296 -7.10 6.09 13.18
CA MET A 296 -6.56 6.64 14.43
C MET A 296 -5.93 5.52 15.26
N ARG A 297 -5.10 5.86 16.24
CA ARG A 297 -4.67 4.85 17.23
C ARG A 297 -5.88 4.42 18.03
N ARG A 298 -5.96 3.14 18.39
CA ARG A 298 -7.03 2.60 19.23
C ARG A 298 -7.30 3.45 20.47
N VAL A 299 -6.28 3.82 21.24
CA VAL A 299 -6.46 4.60 22.48
C VAL A 299 -7.08 5.99 22.24
N GLU A 300 -6.77 6.61 21.10
CA GLU A 300 -7.35 7.91 20.72
C GLU A 300 -8.78 7.72 20.20
N ALA A 301 -9.03 6.62 19.49
CA ALA A 301 -10.34 6.28 18.98
C ALA A 301 -11.34 5.95 20.10
N GLU A 302 -10.97 5.10 21.05
CA GLU A 302 -11.80 4.71 22.19
C GLU A 302 -12.12 5.90 23.12
N ALA A 303 -11.31 6.96 23.10
CA ALA A 303 -11.63 8.21 23.80
C ALA A 303 -12.78 9.00 23.14
N LEU A 304 -13.11 8.71 21.88
CA LEU A 304 -14.14 9.40 21.09
C LEU A 304 -15.44 8.59 20.97
N GLY A 305 -15.42 7.30 21.29
CA GLY A 305 -16.59 6.46 21.10
C GLY A 305 -16.37 5.01 21.46
N GLU A 306 -17.27 4.15 21.00
CA GLU A 306 -17.32 2.75 21.39
C GLU A 306 -16.84 1.80 20.30
N VAL A 307 -16.19 0.71 20.71
CA VAL A 307 -15.79 -0.37 19.80
C VAL A 307 -17.03 -1.12 19.34
N VAL A 308 -17.25 -1.14 18.03
CA VAL A 308 -18.29 -1.94 17.39
C VAL A 308 -17.78 -3.35 17.14
N PHE A 309 -18.60 -4.33 17.49
CA PHE A 309 -18.33 -5.75 17.24
C PHE A 309 -19.16 -6.23 16.06
N VAL A 310 -18.49 -6.88 15.10
CA VAL A 310 -19.12 -7.53 13.94
C VAL A 310 -18.78 -9.02 14.03
N ASN A 311 -19.81 -9.88 14.00
CA ASN A 311 -19.67 -11.33 14.15
C ASN A 311 -18.85 -11.74 15.40
N GLY A 312 -19.03 -11.01 16.51
CA GLY A 312 -18.34 -11.27 17.78
C GLY A 312 -16.87 -10.83 17.82
N ARG A 313 -16.35 -10.15 16.79
CA ARG A 313 -14.98 -9.62 16.74
C ARG A 313 -15.00 -8.08 16.73
N PRO A 314 -14.06 -7.40 17.42
CA PRO A 314 -13.96 -5.95 17.36
C PRO A 314 -13.59 -5.52 15.93
N SER A 315 -14.27 -4.50 15.41
CA SER A 315 -14.21 -4.17 13.97
C SER A 315 -13.79 -2.72 13.71
N TYR A 316 -14.43 -1.75 14.34
CA TYR A 316 -14.09 -0.32 14.23
C TYR A 316 -14.59 0.42 15.47
N VAL A 317 -14.27 1.71 15.59
CA VAL A 317 -14.82 2.58 16.63
C VAL A 317 -15.88 3.49 16.05
N LYS A 318 -17.07 3.51 16.63
CA LYS A 318 -18.14 4.44 16.30
C LYS A 318 -18.11 5.62 17.25
N VAL A 319 -17.94 6.83 16.70
CA VAL A 319 -17.98 8.07 17.49
C VAL A 319 -19.38 8.27 18.07
N LEU A 320 -19.45 8.51 19.38
CA LEU A 320 -20.69 8.89 20.04
C LEU A 320 -20.95 10.37 19.73
N ALA A 321 -22.18 10.73 19.36
CA ALA A 321 -22.55 12.12 19.17
C ALA A 321 -22.21 12.90 20.46
N SER A 322 -21.46 13.99 20.35
CA SER A 322 -21.30 14.90 21.47
C SER A 322 -22.68 15.42 21.86
N VAL A 323 -23.01 15.35 23.15
CA VAL A 323 -24.00 16.24 23.75
C VAL A 323 -23.39 17.63 23.71
N ASP A 324 -23.42 18.26 22.54
CA ASP A 324 -23.22 19.69 22.27
C ASP A 324 -23.12 19.86 20.74
N ASP A 325 -24.26 19.75 20.08
CA ASP A 325 -24.50 20.43 18.80
C ASP A 325 -25.92 21.03 18.81
N GLN A 326 -26.14 21.93 19.77
CA GLN A 326 -27.15 22.97 19.69
C GLN A 326 -26.47 24.32 19.50
N SER A 327 -25.74 24.50 18.40
CA SER A 327 -25.57 25.84 17.85
C SER A 327 -25.13 25.78 16.39
N GLY A 328 -26.08 26.03 15.49
CA GLY A 328 -25.76 26.59 14.18
C GLY A 328 -26.16 25.74 12.99
N SER A 329 -27.46 25.61 12.77
CA SER A 329 -28.00 25.64 11.41
C SER A 329 -27.34 26.78 10.65
N LEU A 330 -26.69 26.51 9.52
CA LEU A 330 -26.83 27.25 8.26
C LEU A 330 -26.13 26.53 7.09
N ASN A 331 -26.97 26.10 6.15
CA ASN A 331 -26.74 25.90 4.72
C ASN A 331 -25.83 24.76 4.20
N SER A 332 -26.52 23.66 3.90
CA SER A 332 -26.53 22.98 2.59
C SER A 332 -25.97 23.79 1.42
N ALA A 333 -24.89 23.31 0.82
CA ALA A 333 -24.77 23.03 -0.62
C ALA A 333 -23.32 22.62 -0.93
N TYR A 334 -23.11 21.36 -1.31
CA TYR A 334 -22.45 20.94 -2.55
C TYR A 334 -22.04 19.47 -2.42
N ALA A 335 -22.73 18.64 -3.20
CA ALA A 335 -22.47 17.23 -3.41
C ALA A 335 -21.62 17.06 -4.68
N TRP A 336 -20.78 16.01 -4.69
CA TRP A 336 -20.08 15.39 -5.82
C TRP A 336 -18.95 16.20 -6.50
N PHE A 337 -17.70 15.75 -6.30
CA PHE A 337 -16.87 15.03 -7.28
C PHE A 337 -15.85 14.15 -6.56
#